data_AF-D3PIQ6-F1
#
_entry.id   AF-D3PIQ6-F1
#
_cell.length_a   1.000
_cell.length_b   1.000
_cell.length_c   1.000
_cell.angle_alpha   90.00
_cell.angle_beta   90.00
_cell.angle_gamma   90.00
#
_symmetry.space_group_name_H-M   'P 1'
#
loop_
_entity.id
_entity.type
_entity.pdbx_description
1 polymer ?
#
loop_
_entity_poly.entity_id
_entity_poly.type
_entity_poly.pdbx_seq_one_letter_code
_entity_poly.pdbx_strand_id
1 'polypeptide(L)'
;MSRVPKVCSKTWAPPRRPYEKERLDNELRLIGVYGLRNKREVWRVKLVLAKIRKTAREFLTLDPKDSKRIFGGQALLRKLVRYGILTEQKK
;
A
#
# COMPACT_ATOMS: atom_id res chain seq x y z
N MET A 1 23.68 23.74 11.18
CA MET A 1 22.66 22.66 11.24
C MET A 1 21.28 23.27 11.33
N SER A 2 20.32 22.84 10.51
CA SER A 2 18.94 23.36 10.55
C SER A 2 18.27 23.01 11.88
N ARG A 3 17.64 24.00 12.52
CA ARG A 3 16.98 23.90 13.84
C ARG A 3 15.75 22.96 13.84
N VAL A 4 15.25 22.59 12.66
CA VAL A 4 14.13 21.66 12.46
C VAL A 4 14.67 20.30 11.99
N PRO A 5 14.31 19.19 12.66
CA PRO A 5 14.70 17.86 12.22
C PRO A 5 14.05 17.49 10.88
N LYS A 6 14.85 16.99 9.94
CA LYS A 6 14.35 16.48 8.65
C LYS A 6 13.76 15.09 8.85
N VAL A 7 12.47 14.92 8.56
CA VAL A 7 11.82 13.61 8.59
C VAL A 7 12.09 12.88 7.28
N CYS A 8 13.03 11.93 7.31
CA CYS A 8 13.32 11.04 6.20
C CYS A 8 12.45 9.79 6.27
N SER A 9 11.87 9.35 5.14
CA SER A 9 11.04 8.15 5.10
C SER A 9 11.42 7.21 3.96
N LYS A 10 11.28 5.91 4.21
CA LYS A 10 11.54 4.87 3.21
C LYS A 10 10.28 4.57 2.41
N THR A 11 10.39 4.67 1.09
CA THR A 11 9.24 4.54 0.18
C THR A 11 9.12 3.15 -0.45
N TRP A 12 10.11 2.27 -0.30
CA TRP A 12 10.12 0.93 -0.90
C TRP A 12 10.74 -0.09 0.07
N ALA A 13 10.37 -1.35 -0.07
CA ALA A 13 10.96 -2.46 0.68
C ALA A 13 11.47 -3.53 -0.30
N PRO A 14 12.72 -4.02 -0.15
CA PRO A 14 13.23 -5.10 -0.98
C PRO A 14 12.52 -6.42 -0.67
N PRO A 15 12.48 -7.37 -1.63
CA PRO A 15 12.00 -8.71 -1.39
C PRO A 15 12.89 -9.44 -0.38
N ARG A 16 12.31 -10.38 0.38
CA ARG A 16 13.07 -11.23 1.31
C ARG A 16 14.04 -12.16 0.57
N ARG A 17 13.60 -12.74 -0.55
CA ARG A 17 14.39 -13.62 -1.42
C ARG A 17 14.75 -12.88 -2.71
N PRO A 18 16.04 -12.60 -2.96
CA PRO A 18 16.45 -11.86 -4.15
C PRO A 18 16.19 -12.62 -5.46
N TYR A 19 16.45 -13.92 -5.50
CA TYR A 19 16.40 -14.74 -6.73
C TYR A 19 15.27 -15.78 -6.65
N GLU A 20 14.06 -15.34 -6.95
CA GLU A 20 12.87 -16.20 -6.98
C GLU A 20 12.21 -16.03 -8.35
N LYS A 21 12.23 -17.10 -9.16
CA LYS A 21 11.83 -17.05 -10.58
C LYS A 21 10.42 -16.47 -10.75
N GLU A 22 9.45 -17.02 -10.04
CA GLU A 22 8.04 -16.59 -10.11
C GLU A 22 7.88 -15.10 -9.80
N ARG A 23 8.61 -14.58 -8.81
CA ARG A 23 8.57 -13.16 -8.44
C ARG A 23 9.17 -12.29 -9.54
N LEU A 24 10.30 -12.71 -10.11
CA LEU A 24 11.00 -11.97 -11.17
C LEU A 24 10.14 -11.90 -12.44
N ASP A 25 9.52 -13.01 -12.84
CA ASP A 25 8.66 -13.10 -14.02
C ASP A 25 7.41 -12.21 -13.87
N ASN A 26 6.75 -12.27 -12.69
CA ASN A 26 5.60 -11.41 -12.38
C ASN A 26 5.96 -9.92 -12.35
N GLU A 27 7.10 -9.57 -11.76
CA GLU A 27 7.56 -8.18 -11.76
C GLU A 27 7.91 -7.68 -13.16
N LEU A 28 8.54 -8.52 -13.98
CA LEU A 28 8.87 -8.17 -15.36
C LEU A 28 7.61 -7.96 -16.21
N ARG A 29 6.60 -8.83 -16.04
CA ARG A 29 5.29 -8.65 -16.69
C ARG A 29 4.63 -7.33 -16.31
N LEU A 30 4.60 -6.99 -15.01
CA LEU A 30 4.04 -5.71 -14.55
C LEU A 30 4.80 -4.51 -15.10
N ILE A 31 6.13 -4.60 -15.14
CA ILE A 31 6.99 -3.55 -15.70
C ILE A 31 6.68 -3.35 -17.19
N GLY A 32 6.51 -4.44 -17.95
CA GLY A 32 6.16 -4.38 -19.37
C GLY A 32 4.78 -3.80 -19.63
N VAL A 33 3.76 -4.25 -18.89
CA VAL A 33 2.36 -3.78 -19.07
C VAL A 33 2.20 -2.29 -18.76
N TYR A 34 2.87 -1.79 -17.72
CA TYR A 34 2.73 -0.40 -17.28
C TYR A 34 3.89 0.52 -17.71
N GLY A 35 4.86 0.02 -18.48
CA GLY A 35 6.00 0.80 -18.98
C GLY A 35 6.90 1.37 -17.87
N LEU A 36 7.12 0.62 -16.79
CA LEU A 36 7.90 1.10 -15.64
C LEU A 36 9.40 1.10 -15.94
N ARG A 37 10.14 2.05 -15.37
CA ARG A 37 11.59 2.16 -15.63
C ARG A 37 12.40 1.17 -14.80
N ASN A 38 11.96 0.89 -13.57
CA ASN A 38 12.72 0.04 -12.64
C ASN A 38 11.83 -0.78 -11.69
N LYS A 39 12.41 -1.86 -11.12
CA LYS A 39 11.74 -2.69 -10.10
C LYS A 39 11.41 -1.92 -8.82
N ARG A 40 12.13 -0.83 -8.52
CA ARG A 40 11.87 0.00 -7.33
C ARG A 40 10.49 0.69 -7.39
N GLU A 41 10.00 1.04 -8.57
CA GLU A 41 8.65 1.58 -8.76
C GLU A 41 7.59 0.55 -8.36
N VAL A 42 7.75 -0.69 -8.81
CA VAL A 42 6.88 -1.80 -8.38
C VAL A 42 6.94 -1.99 -6.86
N TRP A 43 8.13 -1.99 -6.26
CA TRP A 43 8.30 -2.18 -4.82
C TRP A 43 7.72 -1.03 -3.99
N ARG A 44 7.72 0.19 -4.51
CA ARG A 44 7.07 1.35 -3.89
C ARG A 44 5.56 1.16 -3.81
N VAL A 45 4.94 0.78 -4.93
CA VAL A 45 3.49 0.53 -4.98
C VAL A 45 3.11 -0.67 -4.10
N LYS A 46 3.89 -1.76 -4.13
CA LYS A 46 3.72 -2.91 -3.23
C LYS A 46 3.77 -2.48 -1.75
N LEU A 47 4.68 -1.58 -1.37
CA LEU A 47 4.74 -1.09 0.01
C LEU A 47 3.51 -0.25 0.38
N VAL A 48 3.01 0.61 -0.51
CA VAL A 48 1.79 1.39 -0.27
C VAL A 48 0.59 0.46 -0.06
N LEU A 49 0.43 -0.55 -0.90
CA LEU A 49 -0.62 -1.56 -0.75
C LEU A 49 -0.48 -2.33 0.57
N ALA A 50 0.74 -2.72 0.96
CA ALA A 50 0.99 -3.41 2.21
C ALA A 50 0.58 -2.57 3.43
N LYS A 51 0.81 -1.25 3.41
CA LYS A 51 0.39 -0.32 4.48
C LYS A 51 -1.14 -0.27 4.58
N ILE A 52 -1.84 -0.10 3.46
CA ILE A 52 -3.31 -0.09 3.40
C ILE A 52 -3.90 -1.40 3.95
N ARG A 53 -3.34 -2.55 3.54
CA ARG A 53 -3.78 -3.86 4.04
C ARG A 53 -3.49 -4.06 5.52
N LYS A 54 -2.37 -3.54 6.02
CA LYS A 54 -2.03 -3.60 7.46
C LYS A 54 -3.05 -2.82 8.29
N THR A 55 -3.35 -1.57 7.91
CA THR A 55 -4.34 -0.75 8.63
C THR A 55 -5.73 -1.40 8.59
N ALA A 56 -6.12 -1.99 7.46
CA ALA A 56 -7.40 -2.70 7.37
C ALA A 56 -7.46 -3.92 8.31
N ARG A 57 -6.39 -4.71 8.42
CA ARG A 57 -6.34 -5.84 9.36
C ARG A 57 -6.47 -5.40 10.82
N GLU A 58 -5.80 -4.31 11.19
CA GLU A 58 -5.90 -3.74 12.56
C GLU A 58 -7.33 -3.27 12.87
N PHE A 59 -8.07 -2.74 11.90
CA PHE A 59 -9.47 -2.37 12.11
C PHE A 59 -10.41 -3.56 12.20
N LEU A 60 -10.15 -4.65 11.49
CA LEU A 60 -10.98 -5.86 11.54
C LEU A 60 -10.85 -6.65 12.85
N THR A 61 -9.75 -6.47 13.58
CA THR A 61 -9.58 -7.08 14.92
C THR A 61 -10.36 -6.37 16.02
N LEU A 62 -10.75 -5.10 15.82
CA LEU A 62 -11.52 -4.33 16.80
C LEU A 62 -13.01 -4.65 16.72
N ASP A 63 -13.73 -4.42 17.81
CA ASP A 63 -15.19 -4.57 17.84
C ASP A 63 -15.87 -3.64 16.81
N PRO A 64 -16.94 -4.08 16.12
CA PRO A 64 -17.69 -3.23 15.18
C PRO A 64 -18.16 -1.88 15.77
N LYS A 65 -18.38 -1.78 17.07
CA LYS A 65 -18.83 -0.55 17.75
C LYS A 65 -17.68 0.33 18.24
N ASP A 66 -16.43 -0.10 18.10
CA ASP A 66 -15.26 0.69 18.49
C ASP A 66 -15.16 1.96 17.63
N SER A 67 -15.03 3.11 18.29
CA SER A 67 -14.91 4.42 17.66
C SER A 67 -13.73 4.50 16.68
N LYS A 68 -12.61 3.82 16.99
CA LYS A 68 -11.42 3.78 16.12
C LYS A 68 -11.70 3.06 14.81
N ARG A 69 -12.44 1.95 14.87
CA ARG A 69 -12.82 1.17 13.69
C ARG A 69 -13.79 1.95 12.81
N ILE A 70 -14.81 2.58 13.41
CA ILE A 70 -15.82 3.34 12.68
C ILE A 70 -15.17 4.51 11.94
N PHE A 71 -14.42 5.35 12.66
CA PHE A 71 -13.79 6.53 12.08
C PHE A 71 -12.68 6.16 11.08
N GLY A 72 -11.74 5.32 11.51
CA GLY A 72 -10.58 4.92 10.70
C GLY A 72 -10.96 4.07 9.49
N GLY A 73 -11.91 3.15 9.66
CA GLY A 73 -12.43 2.31 8.58
C GLY A 73 -13.13 3.12 7.50
N GLN A 74 -14.04 4.01 7.88
CA GLN A 74 -14.70 4.88 6.91
C GLN A 74 -13.71 5.83 6.22
N ALA A 75 -12.73 6.37 6.95
CA ALA A 75 -11.68 7.22 6.36
C ALA A 75 -10.85 6.46 5.32
N LEU A 76 -10.52 5.18 5.59
CA LEU A 76 -9.79 4.33 4.65
C LEU A 76 -10.62 4.06 3.39
N LEU A 77 -11.91 3.75 3.52
CA LEU A 77 -12.81 3.52 2.39
C LEU A 77 -12.95 4.79 1.53
N ARG A 78 -13.21 5.95 2.13
CA ARG A 78 -13.29 7.23 1.41
C ARG A 78 -12.00 7.53 0.63
N LYS A 79 -10.83 7.24 1.22
CA LYS A 79 -9.54 7.43 0.55
C LYS A 79 -9.38 6.51 -0.67
N LEU A 80 -9.80 5.25 -0.58
CA LEU A 80 -9.70 4.28 -1.67
C LEU A 80 -10.66 4.59 -2.82
N VAL A 81 -11.88 5.05 -2.51
CA VAL A 81 -12.84 5.54 -3.50
C VAL A 81 -12.30 6.78 -4.21
N ARG A 82 -11.74 7.75 -3.48
CA ARG A 82 -11.12 8.95 -4.08
C ARG A 82 -9.96 8.62 -5.02
N TYR A 83 -9.24 7.53 -4.76
CA TYR A 83 -8.16 7.05 -5.63
C TYR A 83 -8.67 6.18 -6.79
N GLY A 84 -9.97 5.90 -6.88
CA GLY A 84 -10.56 5.05 -7.91
C GLY A 84 -10.14 3.57 -7.81
N ILE A 85 -9.59 3.14 -6.67
CA ILE A 85 -9.16 1.76 -6.45
C ILE A 85 -10.37 0.87 -6.14
N LEU A 86 -11.36 1.44 -5.46
CA LEU A 86 -12.62 0.78 -5.13
C LEU A 86 -13.75 1.47 -5.90
N THR A 87 -14.61 0.71 -6.55
CA THR A 87 -15.83 1.22 -7.17
C THR A 87 -16.87 1.55 -6.10
N GLU A 88 -17.67 2.59 -6.30
CA GLU A 88 -18.74 3.01 -5.36
C GLU A 88 -19.94 2.03 -5.30
N GLN A 89 -19.86 0.86 -5.92
CA GLN A 89 -20.93 -0.12 -5.98
C GLN A 89 -20.68 -1.27 -4.99
N LYS A 90 -21.62 -1.70 -4.15
CA LYS A 90 -23.06 -1.39 -4.00
C LYS A 90 -23.42 -1.66 -2.52
N LYS A 91 -24.42 -0.95 -2.01
CA LYS A 91 -25.19 -1.36 -0.82
C LYS A 91 -25.65 -2.81 -0.96
#